data_AF-A0A9D6SPC7-F1
#
_entry.id   AF-A0A9D6SPC7-F1
#
_cell.length_a   1.000
_cell.length_b   1.000
_cell.length_c   1.000
_cell.angle_alpha   90.00
_cell.angle_beta   90.00
_cell.angle_gamma   90.00
#
_symmetry.space_group_name_H-M   'P 1'
#
loop_
_entity.id
_entity.type
_entity.pdbx_description
1 polymer ?
#
loop_
_entity_poly.entity_id
_entity_poly.type
_entity_poly.pdbx_seq_one_letter_code
_entity_poly.pdbx_strand_id
1 'polypeptide(L)' 'MGHAEMEGWLNARAADLMGRAATPRDAGHAATISFARKVFIPLTRLCRDACHYY' A
#
# COMPACT_ATOMS: atom_id res chain seq x y z
N MET A 1 2.70 -9.82 15.66
CA MET A 1 1.90 -8.59 15.62
C MET A 1 0.44 -9.01 15.71
N GLY A 2 -0.24 -8.60 16.77
CA GLY A 2 -1.65 -8.99 16.99
C GLY A 2 -2.61 -8.06 16.25
N HIS A 3 -3.85 -8.49 16.02
CA HIS A 3 -4.89 -7.65 15.40
C HIS A 3 -5.13 -6.34 16.16
N ALA A 4 -5.15 -6.41 17.50
CA ALA A 4 -5.32 -5.25 18.38
C ALA A 4 -4.18 -4.22 18.26
N GLU A 5 -2.97 -4.66 17.92
CA GLU A 5 -1.82 -3.78 17.70
C GLU A 5 -1.97 -3.00 16.38
N MET A 6 -2.47 -3.66 15.32
CA MET A 6 -2.73 -3.03 14.02
C MET A 6 -3.87 -2.00 14.08
N GLU A 7 -4.94 -2.30 14.81
CA GLU A 7 -6.03 -1.33 15.06
C GLU A 7 -5.52 -0.07 15.76
N GLY A 8 -4.53 -0.20 16.65
CA GLY A 8 -3.85 0.93 17.27
C GLY A 8 -3.14 1.83 16.26
N TRP A 9 -2.62 1.29 15.16
CA TRP A 9 -1.95 2.09 14.11
C TRP A 9 -2.92 2.87 13.25
N LEU A 10 -4.11 2.32 12.97
CA LEU A 10 -5.14 3.04 12.21
C LEU A 10 -5.57 4.34 12.90
N ASN A 11 -5.48 4.39 14.22
CA ASN A 11 -5.86 5.54 15.03
C ASN A 11 -4.67 6.40 15.48
N ALA A 12 -3.44 5.98 15.20
CA ALA A 12 -2.24 6.75 15.55
C ALA A 12 -2.03 7.92 14.59
N ARG A 13 -1.33 8.97 15.05
CA ARG A 13 -0.96 10.07 14.15
C ARG A 13 0.06 9.55 13.14
N ALA A 14 -0.12 9.93 11.88
CA ALA A 14 0.81 9.56 10.82
C ALA A 14 2.27 9.91 11.16
N ALA A 15 2.52 11.08 11.76
CA ALA A 15 3.86 11.52 12.16
C ALA A 15 4.59 10.51 13.07
N ASP A 16 3.86 9.88 14.00
CA ASP A 16 4.41 8.92 14.97
C ASP A 16 4.77 7.59 14.29
N LEU A 17 4.09 7.26 13.19
CA LEU A 17 4.31 6.04 12.41
C LEU A 17 5.39 6.21 11.33
N MET A 18 5.54 7.41 10.75
CA MET A 18 6.46 7.65 9.64
C MET A 18 7.91 7.27 9.98
N GLY A 19 8.39 7.63 11.18
CA GLY A 19 9.73 7.25 11.63
C GLY A 19 9.89 5.74 11.81
N ARG A 20 8.87 5.09 12.39
CA ARG A 20 8.85 3.62 12.58
C ARG A 20 8.81 2.87 11.25
N ALA A 21 8.12 3.40 10.25
CA ALA A 21 8.00 2.82 8.92
C ALA A 21 9.26 3.05 8.05
N ALA A 22 10.00 4.14 8.28
CA ALA A 22 11.23 4.44 7.55
C ALA A 22 12.33 3.40 7.80
N THR A 23 12.54 2.96 9.05
CA THR A 23 13.56 1.99 9.41
C THR A 23 13.50 0.67 8.61
N PRO A 24 12.36 -0.07 8.57
CA PRO A 24 12.26 -1.28 7.78
C PRO A 24 12.25 -1.00 6.26
N ARG A 25 11.73 0.14 5.81
CA ARG A 25 11.83 0.56 4.40
C ARG A 25 13.29 0.68 3.98
N ASP A 26 14.09 1.40 4.76
CA ASP A 26 15.49 1.67 4.45
C ASP A 26 16.36 0.42 4.54
N ALA A 27 16.08 -0.46 5.50
CA ALA A 27 16.74 -1.76 5.60
C ALA A 27 16.44 -2.69 4.41
N GLY A 28 15.21 -2.63 3.86
CA GLY A 28 14.80 -3.50 2.75
C GLY A 28 15.11 -2.96 1.34
N HIS A 29 14.97 -1.65 1.15
CA HIS A 29 15.00 -1.02 -0.18
C HIS A 29 16.00 0.14 -0.28
N ALA A 30 16.53 0.64 0.84
CA ALA A 30 17.36 1.84 0.92
C ALA A 30 16.75 2.99 0.08
N ALA A 31 17.55 3.61 -0.79
CA ALA A 31 17.11 4.68 -1.68
C ALA A 31 16.50 4.18 -3.01
N THR A 32 16.30 2.87 -3.18
CA THR A 32 15.83 2.28 -4.44
C THR A 32 14.31 2.43 -4.57
N ILE A 33 13.86 3.03 -5.67
CA ILE A 33 12.44 3.15 -6.02
C ILE A 33 12.16 2.32 -7.27
N SER A 34 11.35 1.27 -7.12
CA SER A 34 10.89 0.45 -8.26
C SER A 34 9.74 1.13 -8.97
N PHE A 35 9.81 1.20 -10.31
CA PHE A 35 8.77 1.79 -11.14
C PHE A 35 8.35 0.82 -12.25
N ALA A 36 7.05 0.54 -12.32
CA ALA A 36 6.46 -0.25 -13.38
C ALA A 36 5.74 0.68 -14.36
N ARG A 37 6.24 0.74 -15.60
CA ARG A 37 5.53 1.43 -16.71
C ARG A 37 4.26 0.66 -17.02
N LYS A 38 3.13 1.16 -16.54
CA LYS A 38 1.81 0.58 -16.79
C LYS A 38 1.09 1.43 -17.83
N VAL A 39 0.63 0.78 -18.89
CA VAL A 39 -0.33 1.37 -19.84
C VAL A 39 -1.70 0.78 -19.55
N PHE A 40 -2.71 1.64 -19.48
CA PHE A 40 -4.09 1.19 -19.40
C PHE A 40 -4.60 0.98 -20.83
N ILE A 41 -4.92 -0.26 -21.17
CA ILE A 41 -5.53 -0.62 -22.46
C ILE A 41 -6.98 -1.04 -22.17
N PRO A 42 -7.98 -0.20 -22.48
CA PRO A 42 -9.38 -0.57 -22.26
C PRO A 42 -9.84 -1.56 -23.34
N LEU A 43 -9.56 -2.84 -23.14
CA LEU A 43 -9.87 -3.87 -24.13
C LEU A 43 -11.38 -4.18 -24.17
N THR A 44 -12.05 -4.27 -23.01
CA THR A 44 -13.51 -4.45 -22.92
C THR A 44 -14.04 -3.92 -21.58
N ARG A 45 -15.37 -3.74 -21.48
CA ARG A 45 -16.10 -3.61 -20.19
C ARG A 45 -16.85 -4.91 -19.84
N LEU A 46 -16.44 -6.03 -20.42
CA LEU A 46 -17.14 -7.31 -20.31
C LEU A 46 -16.55 -8.18 -19.19
N CYS A 47 -16.24 -7.59 -18.04
CA CYS A 47 -15.83 -8.38 -16.88
C CYS A 47 -17.04 -9.18 -16.39
N ARG A 48 -16.86 -10.50 -16.20
CA ARG A 48 -17.89 -11.38 -15.63
C ARG A 48 -18.13 -11.09 -14.14
N ASP A 49 -17.12 -10.54 -13.48
CA ASP A 49 -17.15 -10.28 -12.05
C ASP A 49 -17.81 -8.94 -11.75
N ALA A 50 -18.66 -8.93 -10.72
CA ALA A 50 -19.24 -7.71 -10.18
C ALA A 50 -18.26 -7.11 -9.16
N CYS A 51 -17.51 -6.11 -9.58
CA CYS A 51 -16.67 -5.31 -8.69
C CYS A 51 -17.47 -4.10 -8.19
N HIS A 52 -17.66 -3.96 -6.88
CA HIS A 52 -18.41 -2.84 -6.28
C HIS A 52 -17.72 -1.47 -6.34
N TYR A 53 -16.46 -1.46 -6.77
CA TYR A 53 -15.65 -0.26 -6.93
C TYR A 53 -15.51 0.17 -8.39
N TYR A 54 -16.06 -0.61 -9.34
CA TYR A 54 -16.22 -0.19 -10.72
C TYR A 54 -17.52 0.60 -10.86
#